data_AF-A0A3M1Q6X5-F1
#
_entry.id   AF-A0A3M1Q6X5-F1
#
_cell.length_a   1.000
_cell.length_b   1.000
_cell.length_c   1.000
_cell.angle_alpha   90.00
_cell.angle_beta   90.00
_cell.angle_gamma   90.00
#
_symmetry.space_group_name_H-M   'P 1'
#
loop_
_entity.id
_entity.type
_entity.pdbx_description
1 polymer ?
#
loop_
_entity_poly.entity_id
_entity_poly.type
_entity_poly.pdbx_seq_one_letter_code
_entity_poly.pdbx_strand_id
1 'polypeptide(L)'
;MSLADRWRRWHQTRRSSRWAVKTSLFLALLVVVMYPKLWLLPQTIDRLRNLDELIDPTDARLEPLADAVRERVAPDAGVAATLEEVQRVVNERIPYMWDWDNWGVMLYLPTAGEALSRGREDCDGRAVVAASLLRRMGYEAWLVTDVLHMWVSTPAGDTMSPTGGAKTLRSARPGEEEPGTRMMLSVGVVKSFARGLSYGIGAFPLVRELILIAGICLLTMHPRSSVRRRVVGCVLFLPALFAIRAVGIRAAMDMSGAAVLVALAGGVLALAAWLTLAIKGPVAADEPARPLPE
;
A
#
# COMPACT_ATOMS: atom_id res chain seq x y z
N MET A 1 -32.51 9.12 -25.91
CA MET A 1 -31.40 10.04 -25.55
C MET A 1 -30.12 9.21 -25.37
N SER A 2 -29.05 9.51 -26.11
CA SER A 2 -27.85 8.64 -26.16
C SER A 2 -27.02 8.74 -24.86
N LEU A 3 -26.12 7.76 -24.63
CA LEU A 3 -25.13 7.84 -23.55
C LEU A 3 -24.25 9.10 -23.68
N ALA A 4 -23.90 9.48 -24.90
CA ALA A 4 -23.14 10.70 -25.18
C ALA A 4 -23.90 11.97 -24.76
N ASP A 5 -25.21 12.02 -24.94
CA ASP A 5 -26.03 13.17 -24.54
C ASP A 5 -26.19 13.25 -23.03
N ARG A 6 -26.39 12.11 -22.34
CA ARG A 6 -26.36 12.04 -20.88
C ARG A 6 -25.03 12.55 -20.32
N TRP A 7 -23.92 12.10 -20.90
CA TRP A 7 -22.58 12.50 -20.50
C TRP A 7 -22.33 14.00 -20.70
N ARG A 8 -22.79 14.56 -21.84
CA ARG A 8 -22.70 16.00 -22.14
C ARG A 8 -23.53 16.84 -21.17
N ARG A 9 -24.79 16.45 -20.91
CA ARG A 9 -25.68 17.16 -19.96
C ARG A 9 -25.13 17.11 -18.54
N TRP A 10 -24.60 15.97 -18.11
CA TRP A 10 -23.92 15.89 -16.81
C TRP A 10 -22.72 16.84 -16.71
N HIS A 11 -21.95 17.00 -17.79
CA HIS A 11 -20.84 17.96 -17.81
C HIS A 11 -21.27 19.44 -17.78
N GLN A 12 -22.54 19.75 -18.00
CA GLN A 12 -23.10 21.10 -17.85
C GLN A 12 -23.54 21.41 -16.41
N THR A 13 -23.58 20.40 -15.52
CA THR A 13 -23.88 20.62 -14.09
C THR A 13 -22.79 21.42 -13.38
N ARG A 14 -23.09 21.92 -12.17
CA ARG A 14 -22.14 22.69 -11.34
C ARG A 14 -20.82 21.93 -11.18
N ARG A 15 -19.70 22.64 -11.37
CA ARG A 15 -18.34 22.08 -11.34
C ARG A 15 -18.07 21.26 -10.07
N SER A 16 -18.49 21.75 -8.91
CA SER A 16 -18.31 21.07 -7.62
C SER A 16 -19.01 19.71 -7.56
N SER A 17 -20.30 19.66 -7.92
CA SER A 17 -21.08 18.42 -7.96
C SER A 17 -20.48 17.38 -8.90
N ARG A 18 -20.05 17.81 -10.10
CA ARG A 18 -19.38 16.93 -11.06
C ARG A 18 -18.09 16.32 -10.50
N TRP A 19 -17.24 17.13 -9.88
CA TRP A 19 -15.98 16.65 -9.30
C TRP A 19 -16.21 15.76 -8.08
N ALA A 20 -17.21 16.04 -7.25
CA ALA A 20 -17.59 15.17 -6.13
C ALA A 20 -18.00 13.77 -6.62
N VAL A 21 -18.83 13.70 -7.66
CA VAL A 21 -19.25 12.42 -8.27
C VAL A 21 -18.07 11.69 -8.92
N LYS A 22 -17.22 12.38 -9.71
CA LYS A 22 -16.01 11.78 -10.31
C LYS A 22 -15.08 11.21 -9.25
N THR A 23 -14.84 11.98 -8.19
CA THR A 23 -13.98 11.56 -7.07
C THR A 23 -14.58 10.36 -6.35
N SER A 24 -15.89 10.37 -6.07
CA SER A 24 -16.57 9.25 -5.41
C SER A 24 -16.50 7.97 -6.26
N LEU A 25 -16.72 8.07 -7.57
CA LEU A 25 -16.59 6.94 -8.49
C LEU A 25 -15.15 6.42 -8.56
N PHE A 26 -14.16 7.31 -8.58
CA PHE A 26 -12.75 6.90 -8.55
C PHE A 26 -12.39 6.23 -7.23
N LEU A 27 -12.83 6.77 -6.09
CA LEU A 27 -12.60 6.17 -4.77
C LEU A 27 -13.27 4.79 -4.67
N ALA A 28 -14.49 4.63 -5.20
CA ALA A 28 -15.14 3.33 -5.26
C ALA A 28 -14.36 2.34 -6.13
N LEU A 29 -13.88 2.76 -7.30
CA LEU A 29 -13.01 1.94 -8.16
C LEU A 29 -11.71 1.57 -7.43
N LEU A 30 -11.08 2.54 -6.76
CA LEU A 30 -9.85 2.32 -5.99
C LEU A 30 -10.08 1.25 -4.92
N VAL A 31 -11.15 1.36 -4.14
CA VAL A 31 -11.52 0.38 -3.11
C VAL A 31 -11.74 -1.01 -3.72
N VAL A 32 -12.49 -1.13 -4.83
CA VAL A 32 -12.75 -2.43 -5.48
C VAL A 32 -11.47 -3.06 -6.04
N VAL A 33 -10.56 -2.25 -6.60
CA VAL A 33 -9.31 -2.75 -7.19
C VAL A 33 -8.27 -3.10 -6.13
N MET A 34 -8.15 -2.30 -5.06
CA MET A 34 -7.25 -2.57 -3.93
C MET A 34 -7.79 -3.71 -3.05
N TYR A 35 -9.08 -3.72 -2.78
CA TYR A 35 -9.77 -4.64 -1.86
C TYR A 35 -10.98 -5.31 -2.55
N PRO A 36 -10.76 -6.20 -3.53
CA PRO A 36 -11.88 -6.92 -4.16
C PRO A 36 -12.65 -7.79 -3.14
N LYS A 37 -11.97 -8.23 -2.07
CA LYS A 37 -12.57 -8.89 -0.91
C LYS A 37 -12.94 -7.87 0.16
N LEU A 38 -13.99 -7.08 -0.10
CA LEU A 38 -14.39 -5.95 0.75
C LEU A 38 -14.67 -6.32 2.21
N TRP A 39 -15.02 -7.59 2.50
CA TRP A 39 -15.26 -8.07 3.86
C TRP A 39 -13.99 -8.16 4.72
N LEU A 40 -12.80 -8.16 4.11
CA LEU A 40 -11.54 -8.11 4.85
C LEU A 40 -11.20 -6.69 5.32
N LEU A 41 -11.69 -5.65 4.65
CA LEU A 41 -11.41 -4.26 5.01
C LEU A 41 -11.79 -3.91 6.47
N PRO A 42 -13.01 -4.22 6.98
CA PRO A 42 -13.31 -3.97 8.38
C PRO A 42 -12.41 -4.77 9.33
N GLN A 43 -12.01 -5.99 8.98
CA GLN A 43 -11.10 -6.80 9.79
C GLN A 43 -9.70 -6.15 9.85
N THR A 44 -9.17 -5.70 8.71
CA THR A 44 -7.90 -4.99 8.65
C THR A 44 -7.94 -3.69 9.45
N ILE A 45 -9.03 -2.92 9.39
CA ILE A 45 -9.21 -1.69 10.18
C ILE A 45 -9.25 -2.00 11.67
N ASP A 46 -9.96 -3.06 12.07
CA ASP A 46 -10.06 -3.47 13.47
C ASP A 46 -8.69 -3.89 14.03
N ARG A 47 -7.97 -4.70 13.26
CA ARG A 47 -6.60 -5.14 13.56
C ARG A 47 -5.59 -3.99 13.60
N LEU A 48 -5.76 -2.97 12.76
CA LEU A 48 -4.95 -1.76 12.82
C LEU A 48 -5.17 -0.97 14.12
N ARG A 49 -6.35 -1.07 14.76
CA ARG A 49 -6.61 -0.42 16.05
C ARG A 49 -5.95 -1.15 17.21
N ASN A 50 -5.77 -2.46 17.09
CA ASN A 50 -5.07 -3.26 18.09
C ASN A 50 -4.10 -4.26 17.48
N LEU A 51 -2.91 -3.78 17.10
CA LEU A 51 -1.83 -4.63 16.58
C LEU A 51 -1.37 -5.70 17.59
N ASP A 52 -1.56 -5.48 18.89
CA ASP A 52 -1.13 -6.45 19.91
C ASP A 52 -1.95 -7.75 19.87
N GLU A 53 -3.23 -7.67 19.50
CA GLU A 53 -4.13 -8.83 19.34
C GLU A 53 -3.71 -9.77 18.20
N LEU A 54 -2.83 -9.32 17.30
CA LEU A 54 -2.30 -10.18 16.23
C LEU A 54 -1.30 -11.20 16.77
N ILE A 55 -0.66 -10.87 17.90
CA ILE A 55 0.42 -11.64 18.51
C ILE A 55 -0.20 -12.71 19.42
N ASP A 56 0.07 -13.98 19.13
CA ASP A 56 -0.39 -15.10 19.95
C ASP A 56 0.79 -16.01 20.31
N PRO A 57 1.45 -15.81 21.46
CA PRO A 57 2.55 -16.67 21.90
C PRO A 57 2.10 -18.08 22.31
N THR A 58 0.79 -18.30 22.47
CA THR A 58 0.24 -19.57 22.96
C THR A 58 -0.04 -20.57 21.85
N ASP A 59 -0.05 -20.14 20.58
CA ASP A 59 -0.25 -21.02 19.42
C ASP A 59 0.77 -22.17 19.42
N ALA A 60 0.28 -23.41 19.54
CA ALA A 60 1.11 -24.61 19.64
C ALA A 60 2.02 -24.82 18.42
N ARG A 61 1.66 -24.27 17.25
CA ARG A 61 2.46 -24.38 16.03
C ARG A 61 3.74 -23.55 16.07
N LEU A 62 3.91 -22.69 17.07
CA LEU A 62 5.16 -21.98 17.32
C LEU A 62 6.23 -22.86 17.98
N GLU A 63 5.87 -23.96 18.65
CA GLU A 63 6.86 -24.78 19.36
C GLU A 63 7.96 -25.33 18.45
N PRO A 64 7.65 -25.92 17.27
CA PRO A 64 8.70 -26.40 16.36
C PRO A 64 9.61 -25.28 15.85
N LEU A 65 9.11 -24.04 15.76
CA LEU A 65 9.93 -22.89 15.37
C LEU A 65 10.82 -22.47 16.55
N ALA A 66 10.31 -22.49 17.79
CA ALA A 66 11.09 -22.20 18.98
C ALA A 66 12.21 -23.22 19.17
N ASP A 67 11.94 -24.51 18.98
CA ASP A 67 12.95 -25.56 19.02
C ASP A 67 14.03 -25.34 17.96
N ALA A 68 13.63 -25.02 16.72
CA ALA A 68 14.59 -24.71 15.65
C ALA A 68 15.46 -23.49 15.96
N VAL A 69 14.95 -22.49 16.69
CA VAL A 69 15.77 -21.35 17.16
C VAL A 69 16.71 -21.82 18.28
N ARG A 70 16.22 -22.53 19.29
CA ARG A 70 17.02 -23.03 20.42
C ARG A 70 18.16 -23.96 19.98
N GLU A 71 17.95 -24.74 18.93
CA GLU A 71 18.98 -25.61 18.34
C GLU A 71 20.10 -24.82 17.64
N ARG A 72 19.82 -23.61 17.16
CA ARG A 72 20.77 -22.76 16.42
C ARG A 72 21.44 -21.70 17.29
N VAL A 73 20.80 -21.30 18.39
CA VAL A 73 21.33 -20.31 19.34
C VAL A 73 22.17 -21.05 20.40
N ALA A 74 23.44 -20.67 20.56
CA ALA A 74 24.25 -21.22 21.65
C ALA A 74 23.66 -20.84 23.03
N PRO A 75 23.75 -21.70 24.07
CA PRO A 75 23.14 -21.43 25.38
C PRO A 75 23.56 -20.11 26.05
N ASP A 76 24.77 -19.62 25.74
CA ASP A 76 25.37 -18.39 26.23
C ASP A 76 25.26 -17.22 25.23
N ALA A 77 24.61 -17.43 24.08
CA ALA A 77 24.42 -16.40 23.10
C ALA A 77 23.45 -15.32 23.62
N GLY A 78 23.83 -14.06 23.43
CA GLY A 78 23.01 -12.93 23.84
C GLY A 78 21.71 -12.80 23.03
N VAL A 79 20.83 -11.90 23.47
CA VAL A 79 19.52 -11.64 22.84
C VAL A 79 19.66 -11.28 21.36
N ALA A 80 20.69 -10.52 20.98
CA ALA A 80 20.92 -10.14 19.58
C ALA A 80 21.07 -11.35 18.64
N ALA A 81 21.83 -12.37 19.05
CA ALA A 81 21.96 -13.61 18.28
C ALA A 81 20.62 -14.34 18.17
N THR A 82 19.82 -14.35 19.25
CA THR A 82 18.47 -14.93 19.22
C THR A 82 17.55 -14.20 18.23
N LEU A 83 17.61 -12.86 18.17
CA LEU A 83 16.83 -12.07 17.22
C LEU A 83 17.17 -12.39 15.76
N GLU A 84 18.44 -12.63 15.45
CA GLU A 84 18.90 -13.04 14.13
C GLU A 84 18.41 -14.45 13.77
N GLU A 85 18.52 -15.40 14.71
CA GLU A 85 18.04 -16.77 14.52
C GLU A 85 16.52 -16.83 14.33
N VAL A 86 15.75 -16.07 15.11
CA VAL A 86 14.30 -15.93 14.93
C VAL A 86 13.96 -15.46 13.52
N GLN A 87 14.61 -14.38 13.04
CA GLN A 87 14.37 -13.87 11.69
C GLN A 87 14.66 -14.95 10.64
N ARG A 88 15.77 -15.68 10.77
CA ARG A 88 16.16 -16.71 9.81
C ARG A 88 15.16 -17.85 9.79
N VAL A 89 14.78 -18.39 10.96
CA VAL A 89 13.79 -19.47 11.09
C VAL A 89 12.44 -19.04 10.51
N VAL A 90 11.96 -17.84 10.83
CA VAL A 90 10.69 -17.33 10.29
C VAL A 90 10.77 -17.16 8.77
N ASN A 91 11.85 -16.60 8.24
CA ASN A 91 12.02 -16.42 6.80
C ASN A 91 12.09 -17.73 6.02
N GLU A 92 12.71 -18.76 6.60
CA GLU A 92 12.77 -20.12 6.05
C GLU A 92 11.40 -20.81 6.10
N ARG A 93 10.65 -20.65 7.21
CA ARG A 93 9.41 -21.39 7.44
C ARG A 93 8.17 -20.75 6.83
N ILE A 94 8.17 -19.44 6.68
CA ILE A 94 7.05 -18.65 6.12
C ILE A 94 7.59 -17.92 4.89
N PRO A 95 7.62 -18.51 3.68
CA PRO A 95 8.12 -17.85 2.47
C PRO A 95 7.38 -16.54 2.16
N TYR A 96 8.09 -15.59 1.54
CA TYR A 96 7.56 -14.25 1.31
C TYR A 96 6.51 -14.28 0.21
N MET A 97 5.31 -13.76 0.47
CA MET A 97 4.26 -13.62 -0.52
C MET A 97 3.38 -12.42 -0.21
N TRP A 98 3.27 -11.50 -1.16
CA TRP A 98 2.44 -10.31 -1.05
C TRP A 98 0.98 -10.61 -0.71
N ASP A 99 0.35 -9.71 0.04
CA ASP A 99 -1.08 -9.80 0.35
C ASP A 99 -1.99 -9.88 -0.87
N TRP A 100 -1.64 -9.25 -1.99
CA TRP A 100 -2.47 -9.33 -3.19
C TRP A 100 -2.42 -10.71 -3.86
N ASP A 101 -1.38 -11.50 -3.60
CA ASP A 101 -1.24 -12.89 -4.05
C ASP A 101 -1.77 -13.87 -3.00
N ASN A 102 -1.51 -13.61 -1.71
CA ASN A 102 -1.90 -14.50 -0.60
C ASN A 102 -3.37 -14.30 -0.18
N TRP A 103 -3.76 -13.06 0.07
CA TRP A 103 -5.07 -12.65 0.59
C TRP A 103 -5.98 -12.08 -0.50
N GLY A 104 -5.44 -11.65 -1.63
CA GLY A 104 -6.18 -11.05 -2.75
C GLY A 104 -6.46 -9.55 -2.59
N VAL A 105 -5.92 -8.91 -1.55
CA VAL A 105 -6.13 -7.49 -1.22
C VAL A 105 -4.80 -6.76 -1.12
N MET A 106 -4.82 -5.42 -1.14
CA MET A 106 -3.60 -4.61 -1.10
C MET A 106 -2.83 -4.78 0.21
N LEU A 107 -3.55 -4.90 1.33
CA LEU A 107 -3.00 -5.06 2.67
C LEU A 107 -3.98 -5.92 3.48
N TYR A 108 -3.47 -6.86 4.25
CA TYR A 108 -4.23 -7.63 5.22
C TYR A 108 -3.32 -8.02 6.37
N LEU A 109 -3.53 -7.42 7.54
CA LEU A 109 -2.78 -7.78 8.74
C LEU A 109 -3.24 -9.14 9.26
N PRO A 110 -2.49 -10.25 9.14
CA PRO A 110 -2.94 -11.54 9.64
C PRO A 110 -2.67 -11.66 11.15
N THR A 111 -3.46 -12.48 11.84
CA THR A 111 -3.07 -13.00 13.16
C THR A 111 -1.95 -14.02 13.02
N ALA A 112 -1.21 -14.31 14.11
CA ALA A 112 -0.19 -15.36 14.11
C ALA A 112 -0.75 -16.70 13.64
N GLY A 113 -1.96 -17.05 14.12
CA GLY A 113 -2.62 -18.28 13.75
C GLY A 113 -3.00 -18.35 12.27
N GLU A 114 -3.41 -17.25 11.65
CA GLU A 114 -3.68 -17.18 10.20
C GLU A 114 -2.41 -17.30 9.38
N ALA A 115 -1.36 -16.54 9.74
CA ALA A 115 -0.06 -16.57 9.07
C ALA A 115 0.55 -17.98 9.08
N LEU A 116 0.53 -18.65 10.23
CA LEU A 116 0.98 -20.04 10.39
C LEU A 116 0.12 -21.02 9.59
N SER A 117 -1.20 -20.79 9.49
CA SER A 117 -2.10 -21.63 8.68
C SER A 117 -1.84 -21.49 7.18
N ARG A 118 -1.52 -20.28 6.71
CA ARG A 118 -1.17 -20.02 5.30
C ARG A 118 0.21 -20.55 4.95
N GLY A 119 1.13 -20.54 5.92
CA GLY A 119 2.52 -20.98 5.74
C GLY A 119 3.33 -20.08 4.81
N ARG A 120 2.82 -18.89 4.46
CA ARG A 120 3.45 -17.86 3.63
C ARG A 120 2.78 -16.52 3.93
N GLU A 121 3.56 -15.46 3.99
CA GLU A 121 3.11 -14.10 4.25
C GLU A 121 4.14 -13.09 3.76
N ASP A 122 3.77 -11.81 3.68
CA ASP A 122 4.73 -10.74 3.46
C ASP A 122 5.38 -10.26 4.77
N CYS A 123 5.79 -9.00 4.84
CA CYS A 123 6.48 -8.44 5.99
C CYS A 123 5.64 -8.47 7.28
N ASP A 124 4.34 -8.20 7.20
CA ASP A 124 3.51 -8.05 8.40
C ASP A 124 3.22 -9.38 9.08
N GLY A 125 2.79 -10.40 8.35
CA GLY A 125 2.53 -11.72 8.91
C GLY A 125 3.80 -12.40 9.41
N ARG A 126 4.93 -12.21 8.74
CA ARG A 126 6.23 -12.67 9.26
C ARG A 126 6.60 -11.96 10.55
N ALA A 127 6.39 -10.65 10.66
CA ALA A 127 6.63 -9.90 11.90
C ALA A 127 5.71 -10.35 13.04
N VAL A 128 4.43 -10.60 12.75
CA VAL A 128 3.45 -11.15 13.72
C VAL A 128 3.90 -12.51 14.25
N VAL A 129 4.34 -13.42 13.37
CA VAL A 129 4.87 -14.73 13.78
C VAL A 129 6.16 -14.58 14.59
N ALA A 130 7.09 -13.72 14.18
CA ALA A 130 8.33 -13.47 14.90
C ALA A 130 8.10 -12.88 16.30
N ALA A 131 7.19 -11.92 16.44
CA ALA A 131 6.84 -11.34 17.74
C ALA A 131 6.18 -12.38 18.65
N SER A 132 5.30 -13.22 18.10
CA SER A 132 4.64 -14.29 18.85
C SER A 132 5.65 -15.34 19.32
N LEU A 133 6.60 -15.71 18.44
CA LEU A 133 7.68 -16.63 18.74
C LEU A 133 8.61 -16.09 19.84
N LEU A 134 9.01 -14.81 19.76
CA LEU A 134 9.83 -14.17 20.79
C LEU A 134 9.12 -14.13 22.15
N ARG A 135 7.83 -13.73 22.17
CA ARG A 135 7.03 -13.74 23.41
C ARG A 135 6.89 -15.14 23.99
N ARG A 136 6.71 -16.17 23.15
CA ARG A 136 6.69 -17.58 23.57
C ARG A 136 8.00 -18.00 24.23
N MET A 137 9.13 -17.53 23.70
CA MET A 137 10.46 -17.79 24.25
C MET A 137 10.80 -16.93 25.47
N GLY A 138 9.87 -16.11 25.96
CA GLY A 138 10.03 -15.29 27.17
C GLY A 138 10.63 -13.91 26.94
N TYR A 139 10.76 -13.46 25.69
CA TYR A 139 11.27 -12.12 25.37
C TYR A 139 10.15 -11.09 25.27
N GLU A 140 10.45 -9.86 25.69
CA GLU A 140 9.61 -8.72 25.37
C GLU A 140 9.74 -8.36 23.88
N ALA A 141 8.63 -8.45 23.15
CA ALA A 141 8.56 -8.11 21.74
C ALA A 141 7.26 -7.38 21.41
N TRP A 142 7.30 -6.42 20.50
CA TRP A 142 6.14 -5.69 20.00
C TRP A 142 6.30 -5.35 18.52
N LEU A 143 5.18 -5.15 17.84
CA LEU A 143 5.17 -4.82 16.42
C LEU A 143 5.47 -3.34 16.24
N VAL A 144 6.21 -3.02 15.19
CA VAL A 144 6.50 -1.65 14.75
C VAL A 144 6.33 -1.59 13.24
N THR A 145 5.80 -0.47 12.75
CA THR A 145 5.64 -0.23 11.31
C THR A 145 6.19 1.12 10.94
N ASP A 146 6.71 1.23 9.72
CA ASP A 146 6.75 2.50 8.98
C ASP A 146 5.66 2.47 7.88
N VAL A 147 5.79 3.35 6.88
CA VAL A 147 4.85 3.42 5.75
C VAL A 147 5.02 2.26 4.75
N LEU A 148 6.07 1.45 4.87
CA LEU A 148 6.50 0.46 3.88
C LEU A 148 6.57 -0.96 4.42
N HIS A 149 6.86 -1.11 5.70
CA HIS A 149 7.31 -2.35 6.29
C HIS A 149 6.86 -2.46 7.74
N MET A 150 6.59 -3.70 8.15
CA MET A 150 6.34 -4.06 9.54
C MET A 150 7.46 -4.99 10.03
N TRP A 151 7.90 -4.77 11.26
CA TRP A 151 8.98 -5.54 11.90
C TRP A 151 8.75 -5.67 13.40
N VAL A 152 9.70 -6.29 14.11
CA VAL A 152 9.61 -6.52 15.55
C VAL A 152 10.68 -5.72 16.28
N SER A 153 10.29 -5.05 17.36
CA SER A 153 11.20 -4.39 18.28
C SER A 153 11.20 -5.10 19.63
N THR A 154 12.36 -5.11 20.29
CA THR A 154 12.58 -5.58 21.66
C THR A 154 13.44 -4.55 22.42
N PRO A 155 13.59 -4.66 23.76
CA PRO A 155 14.53 -3.80 24.49
C PRO A 155 15.99 -3.96 24.03
N ALA A 156 16.34 -5.13 23.48
CA ALA A 156 17.69 -5.45 23.03
C ALA A 156 17.98 -5.07 21.57
N GLY A 157 16.96 -4.71 20.78
CA GLY A 157 17.11 -4.37 19.37
C GLY A 157 15.90 -4.71 18.50
N ASP A 158 16.04 -4.44 17.21
CA ASP A 158 15.01 -4.69 16.18
C ASP A 158 15.38 -5.95 15.36
N THR A 159 14.36 -6.68 14.90
CA THR A 159 14.50 -7.83 13.98
C THR A 159 13.42 -7.78 12.91
N MET A 160 13.47 -8.67 11.91
CA MET A 160 12.66 -8.65 10.69
C MET A 160 13.01 -7.50 9.73
N SER A 161 14.29 -7.18 9.61
CA SER A 161 14.85 -6.27 8.58
C SER A 161 14.21 -4.87 8.54
N PRO A 162 14.37 -4.05 9.61
CA PRO A 162 13.83 -2.70 9.65
C PRO A 162 14.37 -1.81 8.51
N THR A 163 13.55 -0.90 7.99
CA THR A 163 13.86 -0.06 6.81
C THR A 163 14.65 1.21 7.12
N GLY A 164 15.01 1.44 8.38
CA GLY A 164 15.56 2.72 8.88
C GLY A 164 14.59 3.91 8.75
N GLY A 165 13.33 3.68 8.33
CA GLY A 165 12.30 4.69 8.18
C GLY A 165 11.80 5.22 9.52
N ALA A 166 11.10 6.36 9.48
CA ALA A 166 10.42 6.88 10.67
C ALA A 166 9.29 5.92 11.09
N LYS A 167 9.34 5.43 12.32
CA LYS A 167 8.28 4.62 12.92
C LYS A 167 6.95 5.40 12.87
N THR A 168 5.89 4.74 12.42
CA THR A 168 4.55 5.32 12.22
C THR A 168 3.52 4.72 13.16
N LEU A 169 3.57 3.40 13.38
CA LEU A 169 2.72 2.68 14.29
C LEU A 169 3.57 1.75 15.16
N ARG A 170 3.10 1.46 16.36
CA ARG A 170 3.59 0.35 17.18
C ARG A 170 2.45 -0.30 17.94
N SER A 171 2.54 -1.59 18.23
CA SER A 171 1.67 -2.22 19.23
C SER A 171 2.05 -1.77 20.65
N ALA A 172 1.16 -2.03 21.61
CA ALA A 172 1.47 -1.88 23.03
C ALA A 172 2.69 -2.75 23.40
N ARG A 173 3.51 -2.25 24.32
CA ARG A 173 4.61 -3.04 24.88
C ARG A 173 4.07 -3.95 25.99
N PRO A 174 4.70 -5.12 26.22
CA PRO A 174 4.45 -5.88 27.43
C PRO A 174 4.57 -4.97 28.68
N GLY A 175 3.53 -4.96 29.51
CA GLY A 175 3.48 -4.15 30.74
C GLY A 175 2.92 -2.73 30.58
N GLU A 176 2.60 -2.26 29.38
CA GLU A 176 1.81 -1.02 29.21
C GLU A 176 0.34 -1.26 29.64
N GLU A 177 -0.23 -0.35 30.44
CA GLU A 177 -1.59 -0.52 31.02
C GLU A 177 -2.71 -0.55 29.98
N GLU A 178 -2.51 0.15 28.86
CA GLU A 178 -3.51 0.26 27.81
C GLU A 178 -3.06 -0.51 26.55
N PRO A 179 -3.83 -1.55 26.13
CA PRO A 179 -3.58 -2.25 24.88
C PRO A 179 -3.88 -1.34 23.67
N GLY A 180 -3.51 -1.81 22.47
CA GLY A 180 -3.84 -1.13 21.23
C GLY A 180 -2.64 -0.62 20.43
N THR A 181 -2.95 0.05 19.32
CA THR A 181 -1.97 0.63 18.41
C THR A 181 -1.67 2.08 18.78
N ARG A 182 -0.38 2.42 18.86
CA ARG A 182 0.09 3.80 19.09
C ARG A 182 0.59 4.41 17.81
N MET A 183 0.02 5.56 17.44
CA MET A 183 0.45 6.34 16.28
C MET A 183 1.61 7.27 16.65
N MET A 184 2.66 7.24 15.84
CA MET A 184 3.86 8.05 15.98
C MET A 184 3.95 8.99 14.78
N LEU A 185 3.46 10.23 14.95
CA LEU A 185 3.55 11.24 13.90
C LEU A 185 4.86 12.02 14.00
N SER A 186 5.58 12.10 12.89
CA SER A 186 6.78 12.93 12.77
C SER A 186 6.92 13.50 11.35
N VAL A 187 7.73 14.54 11.18
CA VAL A 187 8.08 15.08 9.85
C VAL A 187 8.73 13.99 8.97
N GLY A 188 9.41 13.02 9.58
CA GLY A 188 9.97 11.86 8.88
C GLY A 188 8.91 10.96 8.24
N VAL A 189 7.69 10.92 8.77
CA VAL A 189 6.57 10.16 8.19
C VAL A 189 6.16 10.75 6.85
N VAL A 190 6.08 12.08 6.73
CA VAL A 190 5.73 12.75 5.47
C VAL A 190 6.77 12.46 4.39
N LYS A 191 8.06 12.47 4.73
CA LYS A 191 9.13 12.07 3.81
C LYS A 191 9.01 10.60 3.39
N SER A 192 8.68 9.73 4.35
CA SER A 192 8.52 8.29 4.11
C SER A 192 7.28 7.97 3.27
N PHE A 193 6.28 8.85 3.24
CA PHE A 193 5.06 8.67 2.43
C PHE A 193 5.34 8.67 0.93
N ALA A 194 6.20 9.58 0.44
CA ALA A 194 6.57 9.61 -0.98
C ALA A 194 7.32 8.33 -1.40
N ARG A 195 8.19 7.82 -0.51
CA ARG A 195 8.88 6.53 -0.64
C ARG A 195 7.86 5.37 -0.65
N GLY A 196 6.92 5.40 0.30
CA GLY A 196 5.72 4.56 0.41
C GLY A 196 4.98 4.39 -0.90
N LEU A 197 4.56 5.52 -1.46
CA LEU A 197 3.77 5.56 -2.69
C LEU A 197 4.55 5.01 -3.89
N SER A 198 5.83 5.39 -4.01
CA SER A 198 6.67 4.94 -5.12
C SER A 198 6.91 3.43 -5.05
N TYR A 199 7.18 2.91 -3.86
CA TYR A 199 7.30 1.47 -3.62
C TYR A 199 6.02 0.72 -3.95
N GLY A 200 4.87 1.22 -3.44
CA GLY A 200 3.56 0.66 -3.70
C GLY A 200 3.33 0.52 -5.21
N ILE A 201 3.52 1.60 -5.98
CA ILE A 201 3.40 1.55 -7.44
C ILE A 201 4.42 0.56 -8.05
N GLY A 202 5.66 0.52 -7.57
CA GLY A 202 6.67 -0.41 -8.08
C GLY A 202 6.33 -1.89 -7.90
N ALA A 203 5.82 -2.25 -6.71
CA ALA A 203 5.55 -3.63 -6.32
C ALA A 203 4.16 -4.12 -6.74
N PHE A 204 3.18 -3.23 -6.83
CA PHE A 204 1.77 -3.59 -7.00
C PHE A 204 1.49 -4.26 -8.36
N PRO A 205 0.46 -5.13 -8.47
CA PRO A 205 0.18 -5.84 -9.72
C PRO A 205 -0.20 -4.89 -10.87
N LEU A 206 0.57 -4.95 -11.96
CA LEU A 206 0.42 -4.07 -13.12
C LEU A 206 -1.02 -4.06 -13.67
N VAL A 207 -1.69 -5.22 -13.72
CA VAL A 207 -3.08 -5.30 -14.20
C VAL A 207 -4.03 -4.42 -13.38
N ARG A 208 -3.87 -4.38 -12.06
CA ARG A 208 -4.71 -3.56 -11.18
C ARG A 208 -4.42 -2.07 -11.38
N GLU A 209 -3.15 -1.69 -11.58
CA GLU A 209 -2.79 -0.30 -11.91
C GLU A 209 -3.36 0.15 -13.25
N LEU A 210 -3.33 -0.70 -14.27
CA LEU A 210 -3.92 -0.41 -15.57
C LEU A 210 -5.43 -0.19 -15.48
N ILE A 211 -6.14 -0.91 -14.60
CA ILE A 211 -7.56 -0.67 -14.31
C ILE A 211 -7.75 0.72 -13.68
N LEU A 212 -6.91 1.10 -12.70
CA LEU A 212 -6.97 2.44 -12.10
C LEU A 212 -6.70 3.55 -13.12
N ILE A 213 -5.69 3.37 -13.99
CA ILE A 213 -5.38 4.32 -15.07
C ILE A 213 -6.55 4.44 -16.04
N ALA A 214 -7.17 3.32 -16.44
CA ALA A 214 -8.35 3.33 -17.29
C ALA A 214 -9.50 4.11 -16.62
N GLY A 215 -9.71 3.89 -15.31
CA GLY A 215 -10.66 4.66 -14.50
C GLY A 215 -10.38 6.16 -14.49
N ILE A 216 -9.12 6.57 -14.24
CA ILE A 216 -8.69 7.98 -14.30
C ILE A 216 -8.96 8.53 -15.70
N CYS A 217 -8.60 7.81 -16.75
CA CYS A 217 -8.82 8.24 -18.13
C CYS A 217 -10.31 8.50 -18.40
N LEU A 218 -11.18 7.53 -18.09
CA LEU A 218 -12.62 7.63 -18.30
C LEU A 218 -13.24 8.79 -17.51
N LEU A 219 -12.88 8.92 -16.23
CA LEU A 219 -13.45 9.94 -15.34
C LEU A 219 -12.96 11.35 -15.68
N THR A 220 -11.74 11.50 -16.20
CA THR A 220 -11.14 12.81 -16.50
C THR A 220 -11.43 13.27 -17.93
N MET A 221 -11.82 12.36 -18.82
CA MET A 221 -12.14 12.65 -20.22
C MET A 221 -13.25 13.68 -20.37
N HIS A 222 -12.91 14.89 -20.79
CA HIS A 222 -13.88 15.94 -21.05
C HIS A 222 -14.65 15.66 -22.37
N PRO A 223 -15.99 15.81 -22.43
CA PRO A 223 -16.80 15.47 -23.61
C PRO A 223 -16.47 16.28 -24.86
N ARG A 224 -15.91 17.49 -24.68
CA ARG A 224 -15.46 18.37 -25.78
C ARG A 224 -13.99 18.18 -26.16
N SER A 225 -13.27 17.25 -25.53
CA SER A 225 -11.91 16.93 -25.97
C SER A 225 -11.97 16.19 -27.30
N SER A 226 -11.10 16.56 -28.25
CA SER A 226 -10.97 15.86 -29.53
C SER A 226 -10.49 14.41 -29.33
N VAL A 227 -10.78 13.53 -30.28
CA VAL A 227 -10.34 12.12 -30.23
C VAL A 227 -8.82 12.03 -30.07
N ARG A 228 -8.06 12.84 -30.84
CA ARG A 228 -6.59 12.91 -30.72
C ARG A 228 -6.13 13.22 -29.31
N ARG A 229 -6.72 14.22 -28.65
CA ARG A 229 -6.36 14.58 -27.26
C ARG A 229 -6.67 13.45 -26.27
N ARG A 230 -7.80 12.75 -26.47
CA ARG A 230 -8.16 11.60 -25.63
C ARG A 230 -7.13 10.48 -25.76
N VAL A 231 -6.79 10.11 -26.99
CA VAL A 231 -5.80 9.07 -27.28
C VAL A 231 -4.44 9.44 -26.70
N VAL A 232 -3.96 10.67 -26.97
CA VAL A 232 -2.67 11.15 -26.45
C VAL A 232 -2.67 11.14 -24.91
N GLY A 233 -3.71 11.68 -24.27
CA GLY A 233 -3.80 11.68 -22.81
C GLY A 233 -3.81 10.29 -22.20
N CYS A 234 -4.56 9.34 -22.78
CA CYS A 234 -4.56 7.95 -22.31
C CYS A 234 -3.19 7.26 -22.51
N VAL A 235 -2.56 7.45 -23.67
CA VAL A 235 -1.26 6.84 -23.98
C VAL A 235 -0.16 7.39 -23.09
N LEU A 236 -0.17 8.69 -22.74
CA LEU A 236 0.83 9.32 -21.87
C LEU A 236 0.85 8.78 -20.43
N PHE A 237 -0.23 8.17 -19.94
CA PHE A 237 -0.21 7.53 -18.63
C PHE A 237 0.68 6.28 -18.58
N LEU A 238 0.87 5.58 -19.69
CA LEU A 238 1.70 4.37 -19.74
C LEU A 238 3.19 4.65 -19.45
N PRO A 239 3.89 5.53 -20.18
CA PRO A 239 5.27 5.87 -19.85
C PRO A 239 5.39 6.53 -18.47
N ALA A 240 4.37 7.25 -18.00
CA ALA A 240 4.36 7.80 -16.66
C ALA A 240 4.37 6.68 -15.59
N LEU A 241 3.49 5.69 -15.74
CA LEU A 241 3.45 4.52 -14.87
C LEU A 241 4.77 3.76 -14.91
N PHE A 242 5.28 3.44 -16.11
CA PHE A 242 6.53 2.68 -16.23
C PHE A 242 7.73 3.42 -15.67
N ALA A 243 7.80 4.75 -15.80
CA ALA A 243 8.85 5.55 -15.17
C ALA A 243 8.81 5.43 -13.64
N ILE A 244 7.63 5.58 -13.02
CA ILE A 244 7.47 5.44 -11.57
C ILE A 244 7.76 4.00 -11.12
N ARG A 245 7.26 3.00 -11.83
CA ARG A 245 7.50 1.57 -11.53
C ARG A 245 8.97 1.20 -11.60
N ALA A 246 9.69 1.68 -12.63
CA ALA A 246 11.10 1.37 -12.83
C ALA A 246 11.97 1.80 -11.66
N VAL A 247 11.57 2.87 -10.96
CA VAL A 247 12.26 3.32 -9.76
C VAL A 247 11.61 2.87 -8.47
N GLY A 248 10.33 2.49 -8.43
CA GLY A 248 9.61 2.21 -7.19
C GLY A 248 10.32 1.24 -6.24
N ILE A 249 10.78 0.09 -6.73
CA ILE A 249 11.49 -0.90 -5.90
C ILE A 249 12.87 -0.38 -5.47
N ARG A 250 13.63 0.25 -6.39
CA ARG A 250 14.99 0.73 -6.11
C ARG A 250 15.00 1.97 -5.22
N ALA A 251 14.15 2.95 -5.51
CA ALA A 251 13.98 4.19 -4.75
C ALA A 251 13.52 3.92 -3.32
N ALA A 252 12.71 2.87 -3.09
CA ALA A 252 12.30 2.49 -1.75
C ALA A 252 13.48 2.04 -0.87
N MET A 253 14.46 1.37 -1.48
CA MET A 253 15.63 0.83 -0.78
C MET A 253 16.80 1.82 -0.76
N ASP A 254 16.97 2.59 -1.83
CA ASP A 254 18.07 3.53 -2.03
C ASP A 254 17.53 4.79 -2.71
N MET A 255 17.26 5.82 -1.90
CA MET A 255 16.77 7.14 -2.32
C MET A 255 17.87 7.96 -3.02
N SER A 256 18.61 7.34 -3.93
CA SER A 256 19.54 8.04 -4.80
C SER A 256 18.83 9.18 -5.53
N GLY A 257 19.51 10.32 -5.68
CA GLY A 257 18.93 11.50 -6.34
C GLY A 257 18.39 11.20 -7.75
N ALA A 258 19.03 10.27 -8.48
CA ALA A 258 18.58 9.83 -9.80
C ALA A 258 17.20 9.14 -9.76
N ALA A 259 16.95 8.26 -8.78
CA ALA A 259 15.68 7.57 -8.66
C ALA A 259 14.53 8.54 -8.37
N VAL A 260 14.79 9.55 -7.52
CA VAL A 260 13.85 10.63 -7.22
C VAL A 260 13.51 11.44 -8.47
N LEU A 261 14.51 11.80 -9.29
CA LEU A 261 14.30 12.56 -10.52
C LEU A 261 13.42 11.81 -11.53
N VAL A 262 13.63 10.50 -11.69
CA VAL A 262 12.79 9.68 -12.59
C VAL A 262 11.36 9.55 -12.07
N ALA A 263 11.16 9.37 -10.75
CA ALA A 263 9.82 9.37 -10.15
C ALA A 263 9.10 10.70 -10.38
N LEU A 264 9.79 11.83 -10.19
CA LEU A 264 9.26 13.17 -10.45
C LEU A 264 8.92 13.37 -11.92
N ALA A 265 9.79 12.93 -12.85
CA ALA A 265 9.52 12.98 -14.28
C ALA A 265 8.27 12.17 -14.66
N GLY A 266 8.10 10.97 -14.09
CA GLY A 266 6.89 10.17 -14.23
C GLY A 266 5.65 10.88 -13.69
N GLY A 267 5.75 11.53 -12.53
CA GLY A 267 4.67 12.35 -11.95
C GLY A 267 4.27 13.54 -12.83
N VAL A 268 5.25 14.27 -13.38
CA VAL A 268 5.01 15.38 -14.33
C VAL A 268 4.32 14.86 -15.59
N LEU A 269 4.72 13.70 -16.10
CA LEU A 269 4.11 13.09 -17.27
C LEU A 269 2.66 12.65 -17.01
N ALA A 270 2.38 12.07 -15.84
CA ALA A 270 1.02 11.74 -15.41
C ALA A 270 0.14 13.00 -15.29
N LEU A 271 0.68 14.10 -14.76
CA LEU A 271 -0.03 15.38 -14.69
C LEU A 271 -0.33 15.93 -16.09
N ALA A 272 0.63 15.88 -17.00
CA ALA A 272 0.44 16.29 -18.39
C ALA A 272 -0.64 15.44 -19.10
N ALA A 273 -0.63 14.13 -18.88
CA ALA A 273 -1.66 13.20 -19.36
C ALA A 273 -3.04 13.60 -18.84
N TRP A 274 -3.17 13.82 -17.53
CA TRP A 274 -4.40 14.26 -16.89
C TRP A 274 -4.91 15.60 -17.43
N LEU A 275 -4.05 16.62 -17.53
CA LEU A 275 -4.41 17.94 -18.08
C LEU A 275 -4.89 17.84 -19.53
N THR A 276 -4.25 16.99 -20.34
CA THR A 276 -4.62 16.75 -21.73
C THR A 276 -6.07 16.24 -21.84
N LEU A 277 -6.49 15.37 -20.92
CA LEU A 277 -7.86 14.81 -20.84
C LEU A 277 -8.87 15.78 -20.23
N ALA A 278 -8.49 16.48 -19.16
CA ALA A 278 -9.39 17.27 -18.31
C ALA A 278 -9.72 18.65 -18.88
N ILE A 279 -8.80 19.27 -19.62
CA ILE A 279 -8.99 20.63 -20.15
C ILE A 279 -9.94 20.60 -21.36
N LYS A 280 -10.93 21.50 -21.37
CA LYS A 280 -11.85 21.70 -22.50
C LYS A 280 -11.04 22.09 -23.75
N GLY A 281 -11.26 21.39 -24.86
CA GLY A 281 -10.69 21.77 -26.16
C GLY A 281 -11.13 23.18 -26.58
N PRO A 282 -10.31 23.91 -27.36
CA PRO A 282 -10.79 25.12 -28.01
C PRO A 282 -12.06 24.77 -28.77
N VAL A 283 -13.10 25.58 -28.58
CA VAL A 283 -14.32 25.46 -29.37
C VAL A 283 -13.91 25.82 -30.79
N ALA A 284 -14.10 24.91 -31.75
CA ALA A 284 -13.90 25.27 -33.15
C ALA A 284 -14.79 26.48 -33.43
N ALA A 285 -14.20 27.58 -33.92
CA ALA A 285 -14.87 28.87 -34.06
C ALA A 285 -16.11 28.82 -34.97
N ASP A 286 -16.31 27.72 -35.70
CA ASP A 286 -17.30 27.57 -36.75
C ASP A 286 -18.53 26.73 -36.36
N GLU A 287 -18.78 26.42 -35.08
CA GLU A 287 -20.05 25.79 -34.70
C GLU A 287 -21.10 26.91 -34.44
N PRO A 288 -21.97 27.25 -35.42
CA PRO A 288 -22.97 28.30 -35.24
C PRO A 288 -23.81 27.99 -34.00
N ALA A 289 -24.05 29.01 -33.18
CA ALA A 289 -24.85 28.88 -31.97
C ALA A 289 -26.19 28.23 -32.33
N ARG A 290 -26.42 26.98 -31.88
CA ARG A 290 -27.74 26.36 -32.03
C ARG A 290 -28.75 27.23 -31.28
N PRO A 291 -29.84 27.67 -31.93
CA PRO A 291 -30.88 28.45 -31.25
C PRO A 291 -31.40 27.66 -30.05
N LEU A 292 -31.60 28.37 -28.94
CA LEU A 292 -32.20 27.78 -27.73
C LEU A 292 -33.64 27.35 -28.10
N PRO A 293 -34.06 26.13 -27.74
CA PRO A 293 -35.45 25.74 -27.92
C PRO A 293 -36.36 26.63 -27.07
N GLU A 294 -37.42 27.16 -27.69
CA GLU A 294 -38.52 27.88 -27.02
C GLU A 294 -39.31 26.98 -26.07
#